data_AF-A0A660T686-F1
#
_entry.id   AF-A0A660T686-F1
#
_cell.length_a   1.000
_cell.length_b   1.000
_cell.length_c   1.000
_cell.angle_alpha   90.00
_cell.angle_beta   90.00
_cell.angle_gamma   90.00
#
_symmetry.space_group_name_H-M   'P 1'
#
loop_
_entity.id
_entity.type
_entity.pdbx_description
1 polymer ?
#
loop_
_entity_poly.entity_id
_entity_poly.type
_entity_poly.pdbx_seq_one_letter_code
_entity_poly.pdbx_strand_id
1 'polypeptide(L)' 'MFKLIWTSTFVKTSKKFFKKHPQLKSDFKDLIIQLEEDPFRQRLKLHQLKGRHKEKFSVSLT' A
#
# COMPACT_ATOMS: atom_id res chain seq x y z
N MET A 1 1.27 -7.30 -15.05
CA MET A 1 1.12 -7.86 -13.70
C MET A 1 2.43 -7.64 -12.96
N PHE A 2 2.38 -6.89 -11.88
CA PHE A 2 3.52 -6.49 -11.06
C PHE A 2 3.68 -7.45 -9.90
N LYS A 3 4.92 -7.67 -9.47
CA LYS A 3 5.23 -8.49 -8.30
C LYS A 3 5.45 -7.60 -7.09
N LEU A 4 4.67 -7.81 -6.03
CA LEU A 4 4.87 -7.12 -4.78
C LEU A 4 5.97 -7.79 -3.96
N ILE A 5 6.89 -6.97 -3.45
CA ILE A 5 8.00 -7.40 -2.60
C ILE A 5 7.84 -6.74 -1.24
N TRP A 6 7.80 -7.56 -0.20
CA TRP A 6 7.54 -7.11 1.17
C TRP A 6 8.80 -7.12 2.00
N THR A 7 9.07 -6.03 2.70
CA THR A 7 10.11 -6.01 3.73
C THR A 7 9.59 -6.60 5.03
N SER A 8 10.47 -7.19 5.84
CA SER A 8 10.10 -7.74 7.14
C SER A 8 9.52 -6.67 8.09
N THR A 9 10.00 -5.43 7.98
CA THR A 9 9.49 -4.28 8.73
C THR A 9 8.08 -3.89 8.29
N PHE A 10 7.80 -3.91 6.98
CA PHE A 10 6.45 -3.67 6.48
C PHE A 10 5.47 -4.71 7.03
N VAL A 11 5.78 -6.01 6.90
CA VAL A 11 4.90 -7.09 7.38
C VAL A 11 4.58 -6.95 8.88
N LYS A 12 5.60 -6.67 9.71
CA LYS A 12 5.42 -6.46 11.16
C LYS A 12 4.52 -5.26 11.47
N THR A 13 4.74 -4.14 10.78
CA THR A 13 3.97 -2.90 10.98
C THR A 13 2.52 -3.07 10.51
N SER A 14 2.31 -3.67 9.33
CA SER A 14 0.98 -3.94 8.78
C SER A 14 0.16 -4.84 9.71
N LYS A 15 0.75 -5.90 10.27
CA LYS A 15 0.07 -6.74 11.28
C LYS A 15 -0.38 -5.94 12.51
N LYS A 16 0.46 -5.05 13.03
CA LYS A 16 0.11 -4.19 14.17
C LYS A 16 -0.98 -3.19 13.82
N PHE A 17 -0.93 -2.61 12.62
CA PHE A 17 -1.94 -1.68 12.12
C PHE A 17 -3.32 -2.34 12.03
N PHE A 18 -3.41 -3.50 11.38
CA PHE A 18 -4.68 -4.22 11.24
C PHE A 18 -5.22 -4.86 12.52
N LYS A 19 -4.39 -5.00 13.57
CA LYS A 19 -4.87 -5.36 14.90
C LYS A 19 -5.68 -4.23 15.53
N LYS A 20 -5.32 -2.97 15.25
CA LYS A 20 -6.03 -1.77 15.73
C LYS A 20 -7.18 -1.37 14.80
N HIS A 21 -7.05 -1.64 13.51
CA HIS A 21 -8.01 -1.26 12.47
C HIS A 21 -8.43 -2.48 11.64
N PRO A 22 -9.17 -3.44 12.22
CA PRO A 22 -9.57 -4.65 11.51
C PRO A 22 -10.51 -4.37 10.33
N GLN A 23 -11.28 -3.28 10.36
CA GLN A 23 -12.20 -2.91 9.28
C GLN A 23 -11.48 -2.61 7.95
N LEU A 24 -10.25 -2.08 8.02
CA LEU A 24 -9.47 -1.71 6.84
C LEU A 24 -8.82 -2.90 6.13
N LYS A 25 -9.00 -4.12 6.63
CA LYS A 25 -8.41 -5.33 6.02
C LYS A 25 -9.01 -5.62 4.64
N SER A 26 -10.31 -5.38 4.46
CA SER A 26 -10.97 -5.60 3.17
C SER A 26 -10.43 -4.62 2.13
N ASP A 27 -10.48 -3.32 2.45
CA ASP A 27 -9.98 -2.27 1.56
C ASP A 27 -8.49 -2.46 1.22
N PHE A 28 -7.69 -2.89 2.19
CA PHE A 28 -6.28 -3.19 1.94
C PHE A 28 -6.10 -4.35 0.97
N LYS A 29 -6.90 -5.42 1.11
CA LYS A 29 -6.84 -6.55 0.18
C LYS A 29 -7.16 -6.11 -1.24
N ASP A 30 -8.21 -5.32 -1.42
CA ASP A 30 -8.60 -4.78 -2.73
C ASP A 30 -7.53 -3.86 -3.32
N LEU A 31 -6.85 -3.09 -2.46
CA LEU A 31 -5.73 -2.24 -2.87
C LEU A 31 -4.51 -3.06 -3.31
N ILE A 32 -4.18 -4.16 -2.62
CA ILE A 32 -3.09 -5.05 -3.02
C ILE A 32 -3.34 -5.66 -4.40
N ILE A 33 -4.56 -6.15 -4.64
CA ILE A 33 -4.96 -6.72 -5.94
C ILE A 33 -4.77 -5.67 -7.04
N GLN A 34 -5.26 -4.45 -6.82
CA GLN A 34 -5.11 -3.35 -7.79
C GLN A 34 -3.64 -3.00 -8.05
N LEU A 35 -2.77 -3.02 -7.03
CA LEU A 35 -1.33 -2.78 -7.20
C LEU A 35 -0.65 -3.89 -8.01
N GLU A 36 -1.04 -5.15 -7.83
CA GLU A 36 -0.51 -6.28 -8.62
C GLU A 36 -0.97 -6.22 -10.08
N GLU A 37 -2.18 -5.73 -10.34
CA GLU A 37 -2.66 -5.52 -11.69
C GLU A 37 -1.94 -4.36 -12.38
N ASP A 38 -2.06 -3.16 -11.82
CA ASP A 38 -1.44 -1.93 -12.32
C ASP A 38 -1.35 -0.84 -11.23
N PRO A 39 -0.14 -0.49 -10.75
CA PRO A 39 0.06 0.49 -9.70
C PRO A 39 -0.21 1.94 -10.14
N PHE A 40 -0.34 2.22 -11.44
CA PHE A 40 -0.52 3.57 -11.97
C PHE A 40 -1.99 3.96 -12.17
N ARG A 41 -2.94 3.12 -11.75
CA ARG A 41 -4.38 3.44 -11.80
C ARG A 41 -4.71 4.66 -10.95
N GLN A 42 -5.53 5.56 -11.50
CA GLN A 42 -5.95 6.81 -10.83
C GLN A 42 -6.67 6.57 -9.50
N ARG A 43 -7.40 5.44 -9.36
CA ARG A 43 -8.10 5.07 -8.12
C ARG A 43 -7.17 4.89 -6.92
N LEU A 44 -5.92 4.46 -7.16
CA LEU A 44 -4.91 4.29 -6.10
C LEU A 44 -4.38 5.61 -5.55
N LYS A 45 -4.68 6.73 -6.22
CA LYS A 45 -4.20 8.08 -5.90
C LYS A 45 -2.69 8.07 -5.64
N LEU A 46 -1.94 7.43 -6.54
CA LEU A 46 -0.50 7.27 -6.42
C LEU A 46 0.16 8.64 -6.36
N HIS A 47 0.85 8.93 -5.25
CA HIS A 47 1.50 10.21 -5.03
C HIS A 47 2.98 10.00 -4.70
N GLN A 48 3.84 10.66 -5.45
CA GLN A 48 5.28 10.67 -5.17
C GLN A 48 5.56 11.51 -3.92
N LEU A 49 6.29 10.94 -2.97
CA LEU A 49 6.68 11.65 -1.76
C LEU A 49 7.77 12.68 -2.06
N LYS A 50 7.97 13.64 -1.16
CA LYS A 50 8.96 14.71 -1.30
C LYS A 50 10.11 14.57 -0.29
N GLY A 51 11.17 15.37 -0.48
CA GLY A 51 12.33 15.43 0.42
C GLY A 51 13.12 14.13 0.47
N ARG A 52 13.44 13.63 1.68
CA ARG A 52 14.21 12.38 1.90
C ARG A 52 13.52 11.11 1.38
N HIS A 53 12.29 11.21 0.90
CA HIS A 53 11.49 10.09 0.37
C HIS A 53 11.13 10.28 -1.10
N LYS A 54 11.83 11.15 -1.84
CA LYS A 54 11.52 11.45 -3.25
C LYS A 54 11.46 10.25 -4.21
N GLU A 55 12.09 9.13 -3.85
CA GLU A 55 12.09 7.88 -4.63
C GLU A 55 11.00 6.90 -4.18
N LYS A 56 10.09 7.33 -3.31
CA LYS A 56 9.00 6.51 -2.77
C LYS A 56 7.65 7.09 -3.18
N PHE A 57 6.68 6.20 -3.30
CA PHE A 57 5.30 6.53 -3.59
C PHE A 57 4.40 6.13 -2.43
N SER A 58 3.29 6.85 -2.29
CA SER A 58 2.20 6.54 -1.36
C SER A 58 0.93 6.28 -2.15
N VAL A 59 0.08 5.41 -1.62
CA VAL A 59 -1.28 5.13 -2.12
C VAL A 59 -2.28 5.36 -1.00
N SER A 60 -3.50 5.75 -1.34
CA SER A 60 -4.56 5.96 -0.35
C SER A 60 -5.24 4.64 -0.01
N LEU A 61 -5.35 4.32 1.27
CA LEU A 61 -6.12 3.17 1.76
C LEU A 61 -7.60 3.51 2.02
N THR A 62 -7.93 4.79 2.15
CA THR A 62 -9.28 5.34 2.39
C THR A 62 -9.51 6.60 1.56
#